data_AF-A0A6C0L2U0-F1
#
_entry.id   AF-A0A6C0L2U0-F1
#
_cell.length_a   1.000
_cell.length_b   1.000
_cell.length_c   1.000
_cell.angle_alpha   90.00
_cell.angle_beta   90.00
_cell.angle_gamma   90.00
#
_symmetry.space_group_name_H-M   'P 1'
#
loop_
_entity.id
_entity.type
_entity.pdbx_description
1 polymer ?
#
loop_
_entity_poly.entity_id
_entity_poly.type
_entity_poly.pdbx_seq_one_letter_code
_entity_poly.pdbx_strand_id
1 'polypeptide(L)'
;MLLKHILSPDKVTYMIKPYHSSTKLLIPLTSICFINNNFNDNNSVQKSYLSKILYTTNIINIGFHSYISCSSIISDYIKPKKIMFLTRVFNLKLHILSYIGLSCLVNL
;
A
#
# COMPACT_ATOMS: atom_id res chain seq x y z
N MET A 1 19.48 7.27 10.36
CA MET A 1 18.39 6.72 11.20
C MET A 1 17.13 6.46 10.38
N LEU A 2 16.66 7.45 9.60
CA LEU A 2 15.44 7.38 8.77
C LEU A 2 15.42 6.23 7.73
N LEU A 3 16.51 6.02 6.99
CA LEU A 3 16.60 4.92 6.01
C LEU A 3 16.41 3.53 6.64
N LYS A 4 16.91 3.35 7.87
CA LYS A 4 16.75 2.09 8.61
C LYS A 4 15.28 1.85 8.97
N HIS A 5 14.56 2.91 9.36
CA HIS A 5 13.12 2.83 9.63
C HIS A 5 12.34 2.50 8.36
N ILE A 6 12.66 3.15 7.25
CA ILE A 6 12.03 2.87 5.95
C ILE A 6 12.24 1.41 5.58
N LEU A 7 13.48 0.90 5.58
CA LEU A 7 13.79 -0.49 5.20
C LEU A 7 13.36 -1.56 6.22
N SER A 8 12.86 -1.17 7.39
CA SER A 8 12.50 -2.06 8.50
C SER A 8 11.19 -1.66 9.16
N PRO A 9 10.12 -1.38 8.41
CA PRO A 9 8.91 -0.78 8.98
C PRO A 9 8.24 -1.70 10.01
N ASP A 10 8.46 -3.01 9.87
CA ASP A 10 8.05 -4.09 10.76
C ASP A 10 8.67 -4.03 12.16
N LYS A 11 9.71 -3.22 12.35
CA LYS A 11 10.40 -3.02 13.65
C LYS A 11 10.09 -1.67 14.27
N VAL A 12 9.19 -0.90 13.66
CA VAL A 12 8.97 0.50 13.99
C VAL A 12 7.56 0.69 14.54
N THR A 13 7.47 0.95 15.84
CA THR A 13 6.20 1.01 16.57
C THR A 13 5.22 2.03 15.99
N TYR A 14 5.70 3.19 15.54
CA TYR A 14 4.84 4.23 14.95
C TYR A 14 4.33 3.87 13.55
N MET A 15 4.89 2.85 12.88
CA MET A 15 4.37 2.31 11.60
C MET A 15 3.47 1.10 11.84
N ILE A 16 3.74 0.29 12.87
CA ILE A 16 2.94 -0.88 13.23
C ILE A 16 1.58 -0.49 13.82
N LYS A 17 1.52 0.55 14.66
CA LYS A 17 0.26 1.06 15.23
C LYS A 17 -0.77 1.40 14.15
N PRO A 18 -0.46 2.26 13.16
CA PRO A 18 -1.39 2.56 12.08
C PRO A 18 -1.70 1.33 11.23
N TYR A 19 -0.73 0.45 10.96
CA TYR A 19 -0.97 -0.82 10.26
C TYR A 19 -2.09 -1.65 10.92
N HIS A 20 -2.06 -1.84 12.24
CA HIS A 20 -3.13 -2.60 12.90
C HIS A 20 -4.47 -1.86 12.92
N SER A 21 -4.47 -0.54 13.14
CA SER A 21 -5.71 0.23 13.19
C SER A 21 -6.39 0.32 11.81
N SER A 22 -5.63 0.52 10.73
CA SER A 22 -6.13 0.64 9.36
C SER A 22 -6.55 -0.70 8.73
N THR A 23 -6.19 -1.84 9.34
CA THR A 23 -6.60 -3.17 8.85
C THR A 23 -8.12 -3.28 8.74
N LYS A 24 -8.86 -2.71 9.70
CA LYS A 24 -10.33 -2.71 9.72
C LYS A 24 -10.94 -1.92 8.56
N LEU A 25 -10.16 -1.01 7.94
CA LEU A 25 -10.60 -0.20 6.82
C LEU A 25 -10.34 -0.87 5.46
N LEU A 26 -9.51 -1.91 5.38
CA LEU A 26 -9.18 -2.56 4.10
C LEU A 26 -10.41 -3.06 3.37
N ILE A 27 -11.19 -3.94 4.02
CA ILE A 27 -12.40 -4.55 3.46
C ILE A 27 -13.46 -3.50 3.08
N PRO A 28 -13.92 -2.62 3.99
CA PRO A 28 -14.98 -1.67 3.63
C PRO A 28 -14.54 -0.72 2.51
N LEU A 29 -13.28 -0.26 2.51
CA LEU A 29 -12.79 0.65 1.49
C LEU A 29 -12.67 -0.02 0.12
N THR A 30 -12.24 -1.29 0.06
CA THR A 30 -12.25 -2.06 -1.20
C THR A 30 -13.66 -2.32 -1.70
N SER A 31 -14.59 -2.71 -0.83
CA SER A 31 -15.99 -2.92 -1.20
C SER A 31 -16.64 -1.64 -1.73
N ILE A 32 -16.41 -0.49 -1.08
CA ILE A 32 -16.90 0.82 -1.55
C ILE A 32 -16.31 1.16 -2.93
N CYS A 33 -15.01 0.94 -3.14
CA CYS A 33 -14.38 1.16 -4.43
C CYS A 33 -14.97 0.27 -5.53
N PHE A 34 -15.23 -1.00 -5.23
CA PHE A 34 -15.83 -1.95 -6.18
C PHE A 34 -17.25 -1.55 -6.58
N ILE A 35 -18.09 -1.24 -5.57
CA ILE A 35 -19.46 -0.75 -5.76
C ILE A 35 -19.42 0.53 -6.62
N ASN A 36 -18.62 1.51 -6.23
CA ASN A 36 -18.51 2.79 -6.93
C ASN A 36 -18.02 2.65 -8.39
N ASN A 37 -17.25 1.60 -8.72
CA ASN A 37 -16.83 1.32 -10.09
C ASN A 37 -17.98 0.76 -10.93
N ASN A 38 -18.76 -0.19 -10.38
CA ASN A 38 -19.86 -0.84 -11.10
C ASN A 38 -21.08 0.08 -11.30
N PHE A 39 -21.33 1.03 -10.40
CA PHE A 39 -22.45 1.97 -10.52
C PHE A 39 -22.17 3.18 -11.44
N ASN A 40 -20.90 3.51 -11.69
CA ASN A 40 -20.52 4.68 -12.51
C ASN A 40 -20.29 4.36 -14.00
N ASP A 41 -20.47 3.12 -14.45
CA ASP A 41 -20.24 2.70 -15.83
C ASP A 41 -21.13 3.45 -16.86
N ASN A 42 -22.20 4.12 -16.40
CA ASN A 42 -23.11 4.88 -17.25
C ASN A 42 -22.67 6.34 -17.55
N ASN A 43 -21.56 6.85 -16.98
CA ASN A 43 -21.04 8.20 -17.25
C ASN A 43 -19.49 8.18 -17.38
N SER A 44 -19.03 7.61 -18.49
CA SER A 44 -17.68 7.06 -18.72
C SER A 44 -16.51 8.05 -18.83
N VAL A 45 -16.68 9.36 -18.63
CA VAL A 45 -15.59 10.33 -18.90
C VAL A 45 -15.17 11.15 -17.68
N GLN A 46 -15.95 11.17 -16.60
CA GLN A 46 -15.61 11.97 -15.43
C GLN A 46 -15.84 11.19 -14.13
N LYS A 47 -14.84 10.40 -13.74
CA LYS A 47 -14.73 9.91 -12.36
C LYS A 47 -14.77 11.13 -11.44
N SER A 48 -15.88 11.29 -10.70
CA SER A 48 -16.08 12.35 -9.71
C SER A 48 -14.84 12.50 -8.83
N TYR A 49 -14.51 13.73 -8.42
CA TYR A 49 -13.38 14.00 -7.52
C TYR A 49 -13.40 13.10 -6.27
N LEU A 50 -14.60 12.80 -5.74
CA LEU A 50 -14.79 11.89 -4.62
C LEU A 50 -14.34 10.46 -4.94
N SER A 51 -14.63 9.98 -6.14
CA SER A 51 -14.20 8.64 -6.58
C SER A 51 -12.68 8.55 -6.69
N LYS A 52 -12.01 9.58 -7.21
CA LYS A 52 -10.54 9.64 -7.29
C LYS A 52 -9.90 9.59 -5.90
N ILE A 53 -10.45 10.35 -4.94
CA ILE A 53 -9.99 10.31 -3.54
C ILE A 53 -10.17 8.91 -2.95
N LEU A 54 -11.33 8.28 -3.13
CA LEU A 54 -11.60 6.94 -2.62
C LEU A 54 -10.60 5.91 -3.19
N TYR A 55 -10.40 5.90 -4.51
CA TYR A 55 -9.45 4.98 -5.15
C TYR A 55 -8.01 5.25 -4.69
N THR A 56 -7.59 6.52 -4.62
CA THR A 56 -6.26 6.90 -4.16
C THR A 56 -6.02 6.45 -2.72
N THR A 57 -7.00 6.70 -1.83
CA THR A 57 -6.93 6.30 -0.43
C THR A 57 -6.84 4.78 -0.30
N ASN A 58 -7.60 4.05 -1.10
CA ASN A 58 -7.56 2.59 -1.12
C ASN A 58 -6.22 2.05 -1.61
N ILE A 59 -5.65 2.64 -2.67
CA ILE A 59 -4.32 2.29 -3.19
C ILE A 59 -3.24 2.53 -2.12
N ILE A 60 -3.25 3.69 -1.46
CA ILE A 60 -2.31 4.01 -0.40
C ILE A 60 -2.44 3.00 0.75
N ASN A 61 -3.68 2.72 1.18
CA ASN A 61 -3.94 1.81 2.30
C ASN A 61 -3.45 0.39 1.96
N ILE A 62 -3.84 -0.16 0.82
CA ILE A 62 -3.41 -1.50 0.38
C ILE A 62 -1.89 -1.55 0.22
N GLY A 63 -1.29 -0.55 -0.43
CA GLY A 63 0.15 -0.46 -0.64
C GLY A 63 0.93 -0.41 0.68
N PHE A 64 0.46 0.37 1.63
CA PHE A 64 1.04 0.46 2.98
C PHE A 64 0.98 -0.88 3.72
N HIS A 65 -0.18 -1.55 3.68
CA HIS A 65 -0.36 -2.86 4.30
C HIS A 65 0.53 -3.93 3.66
N SER A 66 0.53 -4.03 2.33
CA SER A 66 1.37 -4.95 1.58
C SER A 66 2.85 -4.73 1.89
N TYR A 67 3.28 -3.47 1.97
CA TYR A 67 4.67 -3.13 2.26
C TYR A 67 5.13 -3.64 3.64
N ILE A 68 4.31 -3.41 4.67
CA ILE A 68 4.61 -3.85 6.04
C ILE A 68 4.53 -5.36 6.15
N SER A 69 3.49 -6.00 5.61
CA SER A 69 3.34 -7.47 5.65
C SER A 69 4.52 -8.16 4.97
N CYS A 70 4.94 -7.69 3.80
CA CYS A 70 6.11 -8.22 3.10
C CYS A 70 7.41 -7.99 3.91
N SER A 71 7.54 -6.83 4.56
CA SER A 71 8.68 -6.55 5.43
C SER A 71 8.76 -7.50 6.63
N SER A 72 7.62 -7.88 7.21
CA SER A 72 7.52 -8.88 8.28
C SER A 72 7.94 -10.27 7.78
N ILE A 73 7.46 -10.70 6.61
CA ILE A 73 7.87 -11.98 5.99
C ILE A 73 9.39 -12.01 5.77
N ILE A 74 9.98 -10.92 5.27
CA ILE A 74 11.43 -10.84 5.08
C ILE A 74 12.17 -11.03 6.42
N SER A 75 11.69 -10.42 7.51
CA SER A 75 12.27 -10.60 8.85
C SER A 75 12.16 -12.02 9.37
N ASP A 76 11.02 -12.67 9.11
CA ASP A 76 10.73 -14.01 9.64
C ASP A 76 11.52 -15.09 8.89
N TYR A 77 11.70 -14.96 7.58
CA TYR A 77 12.24 -16.04 6.75
C TYR A 77 13.65 -15.78 6.21
N ILE A 78 14.09 -14.54 6.00
CA ILE A 78 15.40 -14.25 5.41
C ILE A 78 16.43 -13.95 6.50
N LYS A 79 17.16 -14.99 6.92
CA LYS A 79 18.16 -14.90 8.01
C LYS A 79 19.49 -14.25 7.61
N PRO A 80 20.07 -14.50 6.41
CA PRO A 80 21.36 -13.91 6.06
C PRO A 80 21.26 -12.38 5.91
N LYS A 81 22.05 -11.64 6.71
CA LYS A 81 21.95 -10.16 6.82
C LYS A 81 22.07 -9.42 5.48
N LYS A 82 23.00 -9.84 4.61
CA LYS A 82 23.21 -9.22 3.29
C LYS A 82 22.00 -9.43 2.36
N ILE A 83 21.46 -10.65 2.35
CA ILE A 83 20.29 -10.99 1.54
C ILE A 83 19.08 -10.23 2.07
N MET A 84 18.83 -10.27 3.38
CA MET A 84 17.73 -9.54 4.03
C MET A 84 17.73 -8.05 3.63
N PHE A 85 18.90 -7.38 3.67
CA PHE A 85 19.03 -6.00 3.24
C PHE A 85 18.64 -5.80 1.77
N LEU A 86 19.16 -6.63 0.86
CA LEU A 86 18.82 -6.56 -0.57
C LEU A 86 17.33 -6.76 -0.82
N THR A 87 16.71 -7.77 -0.20
CA THR A 87 15.26 -8.00 -0.31
C THR A 87 14.44 -6.85 0.22
N ARG A 88 14.88 -6.17 1.30
CA ARG A 88 14.18 -4.98 1.82
C ARG A 88 14.27 -3.79 0.87
N VAL A 89 15.42 -3.58 0.26
CA VAL A 89 15.59 -2.55 -0.79
C VAL A 89 14.70 -2.88 -2.00
N PHE A 90 14.66 -4.15 -2.41
CA PHE A 90 13.83 -4.58 -3.52
C PHE A 90 12.33 -4.44 -3.21
N ASN A 91 11.90 -4.85 -2.00
CA ASN A 91 10.54 -4.67 -1.52
C ASN A 91 10.10 -3.20 -1.58
N LEU A 92 10.95 -2.28 -1.11
CA LEU A 92 10.68 -0.85 -1.19
C LEU A 92 10.56 -0.36 -2.63
N LYS A 93 11.51 -0.72 -3.51
CA LYS A 93 11.49 -0.31 -4.92
C LYS A 93 10.24 -0.81 -5.65
N LEU A 94 9.85 -2.07 -5.41
CA LEU A 94 8.66 -2.64 -6.02
C LEU A 94 7.38 -1.92 -5.55
N HIS A 95 7.26 -1.62 -4.25
CA HIS A 95 6.10 -0.90 -3.74
C HIS A 95 6.02 0.55 -4.24
N ILE A 96 7.17 1.23 -4.39
CA ILE A 96 7.22 2.56 -5.02
C ILE A 96 6.79 2.46 -6.49
N LEU A 97 7.32 1.48 -7.23
CA LEU A 97 6.97 1.27 -8.63
C LEU A 97 5.48 0.96 -8.80
N SER A 98 4.91 0.10 -7.96
CA SER A 98 3.48 -0.21 -7.99
C SER A 98 2.62 1.00 -7.65
N TYR A 99 3.04 1.81 -6.68
CA TYR A 99 2.33 3.04 -6.31
C TYR A 99 2.29 4.03 -7.47
N ILE A 100 3.41 4.25 -8.15
CA ILE A 100 3.50 5.14 -9.33
C ILE A 100 2.60 4.61 -10.45
N GLY A 101 2.68 3.31 -10.75
CA GLY A 101 1.86 2.68 -11.80
C GLY A 101 0.36 2.81 -11.53
N LEU A 102 -0.07 2.54 -10.30
CA LEU A 102 -1.47 2.67 -9.89
C LEU A 102 -1.94 4.13 -9.87
N SER A 103 -1.08 5.07 -9.46
CA SER A 103 -1.42 6.51 -9.46
C SER A 103 -1.64 7.03 -10.86
N CYS A 104 -0.78 6.65 -11.82
CA CYS A 104 -0.94 6.99 -13.23
C CYS A 104 -2.28 6.46 -13.80
N LEU A 105 -2.68 5.24 -13.42
CA LEU A 105 -3.94 4.64 -13.87
C LEU A 105 -5.19 5.36 -13.33
N VAL A 106 -5.11 5.98 -12.15
CA VAL A 106 -6.23 6.73 -11.54
C VAL A 106 -6.31 8.18 -12.05
N ASN A 107 -5.40 8.62 -12.94
CA ASN A 107 -5.26 10.01 -13.37
C ASN A 107 -5.16 10.96 -12.16
N LEU A 108 -4.25 10.61 -11.24
CA LEU A 108 -3.62 11.56 -10.32
C LEU A 108 -2.61 12.42 -11.07
#